data_AF-A0A7Y4VW03-F1
#
_entry.id   AF-A0A7Y4VW03-F1
#
_cell.length_a   1.000
_cell.length_b   1.000
_cell.length_c   1.000
_cell.angle_alpha   90.00
_cell.angle_beta   90.00
_cell.angle_gamma   90.00
#
_symmetry.space_group_name_H-M   'P 1'
#
loop_
_entity.id
_entity.type
_entity.pdbx_description
1 polymer ?
#
loop_
_entity_poly.entity_id
_entity_poly.type
_entity_poly.pdbx_seq_one_letter_code
_entity_poly.pdbx_strand_id
1 'polypeptide(L)' 'LIVGSYDSAVLEVNRRALGQLRCAKRLVVIPGAGHLFEEVGALDQVAGLASNWLAASFQGAASPPVHR' A
#
# COMPACT_ATOMS: atom_id res chain seq x y z
N LEU A 1 3.90 -0.50 0.77
CA LEU A 1 4.45 -0.42 -0.60
C LEU A 1 3.54 -1.26 -1.50
N ILE A 2 3.03 -0.69 -2.60
CA ILE A 2 2.18 -1.38 -3.58
C ILE A 2 2.82 -1.15 -4.96
N VAL A 3 3.05 -2.21 -5.74
CA VAL A 3 3.75 -2.13 -7.04
C VAL A 3 3.07 -3.07 -8.04
N GLY A 4 2.99 -2.69 -9.31
CA GLY A 4 2.51 -3.57 -10.37
C GLY A 4 3.51 -4.66 -10.75
N SER A 5 3.05 -5.86 -11.09
CA SER A 5 3.94 -6.99 -11.44
C SER A 5 4.75 -6.77 -12.70
N TYR A 6 4.29 -5.93 -13.62
CA TYR A 6 4.99 -5.61 -14.86
C TYR A 6 6.05 -4.51 -14.67
N ASP A 7 6.09 -3.85 -13.51
CA ASP A 7 7.09 -2.84 -13.17
C ASP A 7 8.25 -3.45 -12.37
N SER A 8 9.06 -4.27 -13.04
CA SER A 8 10.15 -5.02 -12.41
C SER A 8 11.21 -4.12 -11.79
N ALA A 9 11.48 -2.96 -12.41
CA ALA A 9 12.46 -2.00 -11.92
C ALA A 9 12.00 -1.37 -10.59
N VAL A 10 10.76 -0.88 -10.53
CA VAL A 10 10.20 -0.30 -9.30
C VAL A 10 9.99 -1.38 -8.23
N LEU A 11 9.69 -2.62 -8.62
CA LEU A 11 9.59 -3.74 -7.68
C LEU A 11 10.92 -3.98 -6.97
N GLU A 12 12.04 -3.98 -7.68
CA GLU A 12 13.36 -4.15 -7.07
C GLU A 12 13.70 -3.01 -6.11
N VAL A 13 13.47 -1.75 -6.53
CA VAL A 13 13.69 -0.57 -5.68
C VAL A 13 12.84 -0.67 -4.40
N ASN A 14 11.58 -1.06 -4.52
CA ASN A 14 10.69 -1.20 -3.36
C ASN A 14 11.08 -2.38 -2.46
N ARG A 15 11.61 -3.49 -3.00
CA ARG A 15 12.17 -4.58 -2.18
C ARG A 15 13.37 -4.10 -1.35
N ARG A 16 14.26 -3.32 -1.96
CA ARG A 16 15.40 -2.71 -1.25
C ARG A 16 14.93 -1.74 -0.16
N ALA A 17 14.00 -0.85 -0.48
CA ALA A 17 13.39 0.07 0.49
C ALA A 17 12.70 -0.68 1.64
N LEU A 18 11.97 -1.77 1.33
CA LEU A 18 11.35 -2.63 2.33
C LEU A 18 12.41 -3.19 3.29
N GLY A 19 13.59 -3.58 2.81
CA GLY A 19 14.70 -4.03 3.67
C GLY A 19 15.18 -2.96 4.67
N GLN A 20 15.11 -1.68 4.30
CA GLN A 20 15.69 -0.56 5.06
C GLN A 20 14.73 0.08 6.07
N LEU A 21 13.41 0.03 5.83
CA LEU A 21 12.41 0.64 6.71
C LEU A 21 12.42 0.02 8.12
N ARG A 22 12.29 0.82 9.18
CA ARG A 22 12.29 0.35 10.59
C ARG A 22 10.91 0.40 11.26
N CYS A 23 9.85 0.48 10.46
CA CYS A 23 8.46 0.58 10.92
C CYS A 23 7.61 -0.59 10.43
N ALA A 24 6.34 -0.63 10.84
CA ALA A 24 5.35 -1.53 10.26
C ALA A 24 5.29 -1.32 8.74
N LYS A 25 5.60 -2.37 7.99
CA LYS A 25 5.82 -2.31 6.55
C LYS A 25 5.35 -3.59 5.87
N ARG A 26 4.83 -3.45 4.67
CA ARG A 26 4.45 -4.55 3.78
C ARG A 26 4.66 -4.12 2.33
N LEU A 27 5.11 -5.05 1.50
CA LEU A 27 5.12 -4.93 0.04
C LEU A 27 4.02 -5.84 -0.52
N VAL A 28 3.16 -5.28 -1.36
CA VAL A 28 2.14 -6.01 -2.12
C VAL A 28 2.42 -5.80 -3.61
N VAL A 29 2.34 -6.88 -4.38
CA VAL A 29 2.50 -6.84 -5.84
C VAL A 29 1.16 -7.12 -6.49
N ILE A 30 0.70 -6.22 -7.36
CA ILE A 30 -0.56 -6.39 -8.10
C ILE A 30 -0.28 -7.19 -9.38
N PRO A 31 -0.84 -8.40 -9.53
CA PRO A 31 -0.63 -9.21 -10.72
C PRO A 31 -1.28 -8.54 -11.93
N GLY A 32 -0.58 -8.54 -13.05
CA GLY A 32 -1.09 -7.98 -14.30
C GLY A 32 -1.07 -6.46 -14.40
N ALA A 33 -0.47 -5.76 -13.43
CA ALA A 33 -0.45 -4.29 -13.42
C ALA A 33 0.92 -3.70 -13.78
N GLY A 34 0.91 -2.59 -14.51
CA GLY A 34 2.06 -1.78 -14.86
C GLY A 34 2.36 -0.67 -13.84
N HIS A 35 3.17 0.30 -14.26
CA HIS A 35 3.62 1.42 -13.41
C HIS A 35 2.46 2.29 -12.91
N LEU A 36 1.48 2.54 -13.79
CA LEU A 36 0.35 3.43 -13.54
C LEU A 36 -0.92 2.69 -13.09
N PHE A 37 -0.89 1.36 -13.04
CA PHE A 37 -2.06 0.53 -12.69
C PHE A 37 -3.28 0.77 -13.61
N GLU A 38 -3.06 1.06 -14.90
CA GLU A 38 -4.14 1.35 -15.86
C GLU A 38 -4.95 0.11 -16.27
N GLU A 39 -4.43 -1.08 -15.97
CA GLU A 39 -5.10 -2.33 -16.28
C GLU A 39 -6.41 -2.47 -15.50
N VAL A 40 -7.39 -3.13 -16.12
CA VAL A 40 -8.75 -3.26 -15.57
C VAL A 40 -8.71 -3.82 -14.15
N GLY A 41 -9.24 -3.05 -13.20
CA GLY A 41 -9.32 -3.42 -11.78
C GLY A 41 -8.01 -3.28 -10.99
N ALA A 42 -6.90 -2.83 -11.60
CA ALA A 42 -5.64 -2.63 -10.87
C ALA A 42 -5.74 -1.46 -9.89
N LEU A 43 -6.27 -0.31 -10.32
CA LEU A 43 -6.53 0.83 -9.42
C LEU A 43 -7.52 0.49 -8.30
N ASP A 44 -8.56 -0.29 -8.57
CA ASP A 44 -9.52 -0.71 -7.54
C ASP A 44 -8.84 -1.57 -6.47
N GLN A 45 -7.96 -2.49 -6.87
CA GLN A 45 -7.14 -3.28 -5.94
C GLN A 45 -6.21 -2.38 -5.11
N VAL A 46 -5.53 -1.42 -5.75
CA VAL A 46 -4.67 -0.45 -5.05
C VAL A 46 -5.48 0.35 -4.02
N ALA A 47 -6.64 0.86 -4.40
CA ALA A 47 -7.52 1.65 -3.54
C ALA A 47 -8.03 0.85 -2.34
N GLY A 48 -8.44 -0.41 -2.56
CA GLY A 48 -8.87 -1.32 -1.50
C GLY A 48 -7.74 -1.63 -0.51
N LEU A 49 -6.55 -1.95 -1.01
CA LEU A 49 -5.37 -2.21 -0.17
C LEU A 49 -4.97 -0.99 0.65
N ALA A 50 -4.97 0.20 0.04
CA ALA A 50 -4.63 1.45 0.71
C ALA A 50 -5.66 1.78 1.82
N SER A 51 -6.95 1.70 1.50
CA SER A 51 -8.04 1.94 2.46
C SER A 51 -7.95 1.00 3.66
N ASN A 52 -7.75 -0.30 3.43
CA ASN A 52 -7.60 -1.29 4.50
C ASN A 52 -6.36 -1.02 5.36
N TRP A 53 -5.23 -0.64 4.74
CA TRP A 53 -4.02 -0.30 5.47
C TRP A 53 -4.21 0.93 6.37
N LEU A 54 -4.84 1.99 5.86
CA LEU A 54 -5.12 3.20 6.63
C LEU A 54 -6.08 2.89 7.78
N ALA A 55 -7.18 2.19 7.52
CA ALA A 55 -8.13 1.79 8.55
C ALA A 55 -7.45 1.02 9.69
N ALA A 56 -6.57 0.06 9.37
CA ALA A 56 -5.83 -0.69 10.38
C ALA A 56 -4.78 0.16 11.11
N SER A 57 -4.14 1.10 10.42
CA SER A 57 -3.07 1.94 11.00
C SER A 57 -3.60 3.01 11.95
N PHE A 58 -4.83 3.51 11.70
CA PHE A 58 -5.44 4.58 12.49
C PHE A 58 -6.37 4.12 13.61
N GLN A 59 -6.60 2.81 13.77
CA GLN A 59 -7.43 2.25 14.86
C GLN A 59 -6.85 2.44 16.28
N GLY A 60 -5.66 3.05 16.43
CA GLY A 60 -5.08 3.45 17.72
C GLY A 60 -5.19 4.95 18.06
N ALA A 61 -5.69 5.80 17.16
CA ALA A 61 -5.94 7.21 17.44
C ALA A 61 -7.34 7.37 18.03
N ALA A 62 -7.46 7.17 19.35
CA ALA A 62 -8.72 7.39 20.06
C ALA A 62 -9.27 8.80 19.75
N SER A 63 -10.55 8.89 19.40
CA SER A 63 -11.28 10.16 19.29
C SER A 63 -11.06 10.99 20.56
N PRO A 64 -10.80 12.31 20.45
CA PRO A 64 -10.78 13.17 21.62
C PRO A 64 -12.16 13.10 22.31
N PRO A 65 -12.21 13.08 23.66
CA PRO A 65 -13.48 13.01 24.36
C PRO A 65 -14.34 14.22 23.98
N VAL A 66 -15.54 13.96 23.47
CA VAL A 66 -16.57 14.99 23.31
C VAL A 66 -16.99 15.38 24.73
N HIS A 67 -16.48 16.50 25.22
CA HIS A 67 -17.02 17.15 26.40
C HIS A 67 -18.42 17.66 26.06
N ARG A 68 -19.43 17.07 26.72
CA ARG A 68 -20.79 17.62 26.80
C ARG A 68 -20.85 18.74 27.82
#